data_AF-A0A418F9T2-F1
#
_entry.id   AF-A0A418F9T2-F1
#
_cell.length_a   1.000
_cell.length_b   1.000
_cell.length_c   1.000
_cell.angle_alpha   90.00
_cell.angle_beta   90.00
_cell.angle_gamma   90.00
#
_symmetry.space_group_name_H-M   'P 1'
#
loop_
_entity.id
_entity.type
_entity.pdbx_description
1 polymer ?
#
loop_
_entity_poly.entity_id
_entity_poly.type
_entity_poly.pdbx_seq_one_letter_code
_entity_poly.pdbx_strand_id
1 'polypeptide(L)'
;MLAPLAPHNASELFAALQVDQPTLTNADVHDQPWPTHDDAVLASAQIQVVVQIRGKTRETLVVPADADAATLEALALQQPNVAKHMEGHTIRKVIFVPSKKPGQHSLLNFVI
;
A
#
# COMPACT_ATOMS: atom_id res chain seq x y z
N MET A 1 -17.11 0.42 -12.47
CA MET A 1 -16.01 1.15 -13.13
C MET A 1 -15.76 0.73 -14.58
N LEU A 2 -16.05 -0.51 -15.00
CA LEU A 2 -15.86 -0.97 -16.39
C LEU A 2 -16.91 -0.44 -17.38
N ALA A 3 -18.12 -0.12 -16.89
CA ALA A 3 -19.29 0.24 -17.70
C ALA A 3 -19.05 1.34 -18.76
N PRO A 4 -18.30 2.43 -18.50
CA PRO A 4 -18.04 3.44 -19.53
C PRO A 4 -17.10 2.97 -20.64
N LEU A 5 -16.26 1.95 -20.39
CA LEU A 5 -15.25 1.48 -21.33
C LEU A 5 -15.74 0.28 -22.15
N ALA A 6 -16.46 -0.64 -21.51
CA ALA A 6 -17.01 -1.84 -22.13
C ALA A 6 -18.45 -2.06 -21.65
N PRO A 7 -19.44 -1.31 -22.18
CA PRO A 7 -20.79 -1.26 -21.63
C PRO A 7 -21.51 -2.60 -21.68
N HIS A 8 -21.35 -3.36 -22.77
CA HIS A 8 -21.98 -4.66 -22.95
C HIS A 8 -21.40 -5.71 -21.97
N ASN A 9 -20.07 -5.82 -21.92
CA ASN A 9 -19.39 -6.75 -21.02
C ASN A 9 -19.68 -6.42 -19.54
N ALA A 10 -19.73 -5.13 -19.20
CA ALA A 10 -20.03 -4.70 -17.85
C ALA A 10 -21.48 -5.05 -17.44
N SER A 11 -22.45 -4.91 -18.35
CA SER A 11 -23.85 -5.28 -18.12
C SER A 11 -24.01 -6.79 -17.91
N GLU A 12 -23.38 -7.61 -18.76
CA GLU A 12 -23.42 -9.07 -18.64
C GLU A 12 -22.77 -9.56 -17.33
N LEU A 13 -21.60 -9.03 -16.98
CA LEU A 13 -20.92 -9.34 -15.72
C LEU A 13 -21.74 -8.89 -14.50
N PHE A 14 -22.42 -7.74 -14.59
CA PHE A 14 -23.27 -7.23 -13.51
C PHE A 14 -24.50 -8.13 -13.30
N ALA A 15 -25.14 -8.57 -14.37
CA ALA A 15 -26.25 -9.52 -14.30
C ALA A 15 -25.83 -10.87 -13.70
N ALA A 16 -24.63 -11.36 -14.02
CA ALA A 16 -24.09 -12.57 -13.41
C ALA A 16 -23.88 -12.41 -11.88
N LEU A 17 -23.38 -11.26 -11.43
CA LEU A 17 -23.17 -10.97 -10.01
C LEU A 17 -24.48 -10.84 -9.21
N GLN A 18 -25.58 -10.44 -9.86
CA GLN A 18 -26.91 -10.35 -9.21
C GLN A 18 -27.44 -11.71 -8.75
N VAL A 19 -27.06 -12.79 -9.43
CA VAL A 19 -27.46 -14.16 -9.05
C VAL A 19 -26.95 -14.52 -7.66
N ASP A 20 -25.73 -14.08 -7.32
CA ASP A 20 -25.06 -14.38 -6.07
C ASP A 20 -25.30 -13.33 -4.97
N GLN A 21 -25.92 -12.18 -5.31
CA GLN A 21 -26.13 -11.05 -4.41
C GLN A 21 -27.58 -10.53 -4.51
N PRO A 22 -28.51 -11.05 -3.69
CA PRO A 22 -29.94 -10.68 -3.75
C PRO A 22 -30.22 -9.22 -3.35
N THR A 23 -29.21 -8.49 -2.88
CA THR A 23 -29.27 -7.04 -2.60
C THR A 23 -29.14 -6.18 -3.85
N LEU A 24 -28.66 -6.74 -4.97
CA LEU A 24 -28.58 -6.05 -6.25
C LEU A 24 -29.92 -6.23 -7.00
N THR A 25 -30.89 -5.38 -6.67
CA THR A 25 -32.24 -5.48 -7.24
C THR A 25 -32.30 -4.91 -8.66
N ASN A 26 -32.35 -5.78 -9.66
CA ASN A 26 -32.90 -5.63 -11.03
C ASN A 26 -32.52 -4.42 -11.91
N ALA A 27 -31.63 -3.54 -11.47
CA ALA A 27 -31.14 -2.41 -12.25
C ALA A 27 -29.88 -2.82 -13.03
N ASP A 28 -29.64 -2.27 -14.22
CA ASP A 28 -28.39 -2.52 -14.96
C ASP A 28 -27.22 -1.78 -14.27
N VAL A 29 -25.97 -2.13 -14.59
CA VAL A 29 -24.78 -1.40 -14.11
C VAL A 29 -24.82 0.08 -14.50
N HIS A 30 -25.52 0.41 -15.58
CA HIS A 30 -25.69 1.79 -16.07
C HIS A 30 -26.70 2.61 -15.27
N ASP A 31 -27.59 1.95 -14.54
CA ASP A 31 -28.55 2.61 -13.65
C ASP A 31 -27.96 2.84 -12.25
N GLN A 32 -26.77 2.29 -11.97
CA GLN A 32 -26.09 2.45 -10.69
C GLN A 32 -25.37 3.79 -10.58
N PRO A 33 -25.37 4.42 -9.38
CA PRO A 33 -24.55 5.59 -9.14
C PRO A 33 -23.07 5.25 -9.28
N TRP A 34 -22.28 6.27 -9.61
CA TRP A 34 -20.83 6.10 -9.67
C TRP A 34 -20.29 5.71 -8.27
N PRO A 35 -19.41 4.69 -8.16
CA PRO A 35 -18.88 4.27 -6.88
C PRO A 35 -18.11 5.40 -6.19
N THR A 36 -18.41 5.62 -4.92
CA THR A 36 -17.68 6.52 -4.02
C THR A 36 -16.65 5.72 -3.20
N HIS A 37 -15.63 6.41 -2.68
CA HIS A 37 -14.65 5.78 -1.80
C HIS A 37 -15.21 5.70 -0.37
N ASP A 38 -14.78 4.67 0.36
CA ASP A 38 -15.03 4.52 1.79
C ASP A 38 -13.76 4.93 2.57
N ASP A 39 -13.89 5.96 3.41
CA ASP A 39 -12.81 6.47 4.28
C ASP A 39 -12.31 5.43 5.27
N ALA A 40 -13.16 4.48 5.71
CA ALA A 40 -12.76 3.42 6.62
C ALA A 40 -11.78 2.43 5.97
N VAL A 41 -11.97 2.14 4.68
CA VAL A 41 -11.06 1.26 3.92
C VAL A 41 -9.75 1.99 3.59
N LEU A 42 -9.80 3.30 3.36
CA LEU A 42 -8.61 4.14 3.17
C LEU A 42 -7.69 4.17 4.39
N ALA A 43 -8.23 4.05 5.61
CA ALA A 43 -7.43 4.01 6.84
C ALA A 43 -6.51 2.78 6.92
N SER A 44 -6.83 1.70 6.21
CA SER A 44 -5.99 0.50 6.10
C SER A 44 -4.88 0.61 5.03
N ALA A 45 -4.51 1.83 4.67
CA ALA A 45 -3.42 2.05 3.71
C ALA A 45 -2.11 1.51 4.29
N GLN A 46 -1.62 0.44 3.66
CA GLN A 46 -0.25 0.00 3.85
C GLN A 46 0.66 0.85 2.98
N ILE A 47 1.71 1.41 3.56
CA ILE A 47 2.77 2.07 2.82
C ILE A 47 3.93 1.11 2.62
N GLN A 48 4.59 1.27 1.48
CA GLN A 48 5.87 0.60 1.24
C GLN A 48 6.99 1.52 1.70
N VAL A 49 7.85 1.01 2.59
CA VAL A 49 9.05 1.68 3.09
C VAL A 49 10.27 1.01 2.49
N VAL A 50 11.04 1.75 1.71
CA VAL A 50 12.31 1.28 1.15
C VAL A 50 13.41 1.53 2.17
N VAL A 51 14.09 0.45 2.58
CA VAL A 51 15.21 0.48 3.50
C VAL A 51 16.52 0.57 2.71
N GLN A 52 17.30 1.59 3.01
CA GLN A 52 18.61 1.87 2.43
C GLN A 52 19.70 1.78 3.48
N ILE A 53 20.87 1.28 3.07
CA ILE A 53 22.09 1.28 3.88
C ILE A 53 23.19 1.89 3.02
N ARG A 54 23.81 2.97 3.50
CA ARG A 54 24.78 3.77 2.71
C ARG A 54 24.22 4.20 1.35
N GLY A 55 22.93 4.55 1.29
CA GLY A 55 22.25 4.98 0.06
C GLY A 55 21.97 3.86 -0.97
N LYS A 56 22.24 2.60 -0.65
CA LYS A 56 21.85 1.44 -1.49
C LYS A 56 20.61 0.76 -0.90
N THR A 57 19.60 0.53 -1.72
CA THR A 57 18.40 -0.23 -1.34
C THR A 57 18.77 -1.66 -0.98
N ARG A 58 18.27 -2.13 0.16
CA ARG A 58 18.48 -3.49 0.66
C ARG A 58 17.18 -4.26 0.80
N GLU A 59 16.11 -3.56 1.12
CA GLU A 59 14.84 -4.19 1.43
C GLU A 59 13.68 -3.22 1.24
N THR A 60 12.48 -3.77 1.05
CA THR A 60 11.24 -3.01 1.01
C THR A 60 10.28 -3.64 2.00
N LEU A 61 9.85 -2.86 2.99
CA LEU A 61 8.89 -3.27 4.01
C LEU A 61 7.50 -2.77 3.63
N VAL A 62 6.49 -3.56 3.96
CA VAL A 62 5.09 -3.15 3.88
C VAL A 62 4.60 -2.95 5.30
N VAL A 63 4.22 -1.72 5.64
CA VAL A 63 3.89 -1.31 7.02
C VAL A 63 2.64 -0.43 7.01
N PRO A 64 1.92 -0.35 8.14
CA PRO A 64 0.81 0.59 8.29
C PRO A 64 1.25 2.04 8.02
N ALA A 65 0.40 2.85 7.38
CA ALA A 65 0.68 4.26 7.07
C ALA A 65 0.96 5.13 8.32
N ASP A 66 0.45 4.71 9.47
CA ASP A 66 0.58 5.37 10.77
C ASP A 66 1.79 4.90 11.59
N ALA A 67 2.60 3.98 11.05
CA ALA A 67 3.79 3.49 11.74
C ALA A 67 4.79 4.63 12.00
N ASP A 68 5.19 4.77 13.26
CA ASP A 68 6.17 5.76 13.70
C ASP A 68 7.59 5.36 13.30
N ALA A 69 8.46 6.36 13.17
CA ALA A 69 9.85 6.15 12.74
C ALA A 69 10.61 5.13 13.61
N ALA A 70 10.36 5.10 14.93
CA ALA A 70 11.02 4.16 15.83
C ALA A 70 10.58 2.71 15.59
N THR A 71 9.28 2.47 15.34
CA THR A 71 8.78 1.14 14.96
C THR A 71 9.33 0.71 13.60
N LEU A 72 9.43 1.62 12.63
CA LEU A 72 10.04 1.33 11.32
C LEU A 72 11.51 0.95 11.43
N GLU A 73 12.27 1.63 12.30
CA GLU A 73 13.66 1.28 12.59
C GLU A 73 13.80 -0.11 13.20
N ALA A 74 12.98 -0.43 14.20
CA ALA A 74 12.98 -1.74 14.84
C ALA A 74 12.63 -2.87 13.84
N LEU A 75 11.58 -2.67 13.04
CA LEU A 75 11.16 -3.61 11.99
C LEU A 75 12.23 -3.80 10.93
N ALA A 76 12.92 -2.73 10.52
CA ALA A 76 14.01 -2.83 9.56
C ALA A 76 15.20 -3.60 10.14
N LEU A 77 15.56 -3.39 11.40
CA LEU A 77 16.67 -4.11 12.06
C LEU A 77 16.38 -5.60 12.29
N GLN A 78 15.10 -5.98 12.41
CA GLN A 78 14.70 -7.37 12.51
C GLN A 78 14.84 -8.14 11.19
N GLN A 79 14.97 -7.45 10.06
CA GLN A 79 15.11 -8.14 8.78
C GLN A 79 16.51 -8.74 8.61
N PRO A 80 16.62 -9.99 8.15
CA PRO A 80 17.89 -10.67 8.01
C PRO A 80 18.80 -10.03 6.95
N ASN A 81 18.23 -9.40 5.91
CA ASN A 81 19.01 -8.70 4.90
C ASN A 81 19.61 -7.39 5.41
N VAL A 82 18.86 -6.63 6.20
CA VAL A 82 19.36 -5.42 6.85
C VAL A 82 20.41 -5.78 7.91
N ALA A 83 20.11 -6.72 8.82
CA ALA A 83 21.02 -7.14 9.89
C ALA A 83 22.41 -7.57 9.37
N LYS A 84 22.46 -8.38 8.32
CA LYS A 84 23.72 -8.81 7.67
C LYS A 84 24.58 -7.64 7.18
N HIS A 85 23.96 -6.59 6.69
CA HIS A 85 24.67 -5.41 6.19
C HIS A 85 25.02 -4.41 7.32
N MET A 86 24.51 -4.64 8.52
CA MET A 86 24.74 -3.85 9.72
C MET A 86 25.75 -4.50 10.68
N GLU A 87 26.07 -5.79 10.51
CA GLU A 87 27.06 -6.49 11.31
C GLU A 87 28.43 -5.79 11.30
N GLY A 88 28.97 -5.55 12.51
CA GLY A 88 30.26 -4.87 12.70
C GLY A 88 30.25 -3.35 12.47
N HIS A 89 29.10 -2.75 12.22
CA HIS A 89 28.97 -1.32 11.91
C HIS A 89 28.11 -0.59 12.94
N THR A 90 28.53 0.62 13.32
CA THR A 90 27.77 1.49 14.24
C THR A 90 26.88 2.44 13.46
N ILE A 91 25.60 2.51 13.81
CA ILE A 91 24.66 3.48 13.23
C ILE A 91 25.08 4.88 13.65
N ARG A 92 25.48 5.71 12.68
CA ARG A 92 25.82 7.12 12.91
C ARG A 92 24.58 8.01 12.85
N LYS A 93 23.66 7.70 11.94
CA LYS A 93 22.44 8.48 11.72
C LYS A 93 21.37 7.64 11.03
N VAL A 94 20.13 7.80 11.46
CA VAL A 94 18.96 7.30 10.74
C VAL A 94 18.23 8.48 10.11
N ILE A 95 17.84 8.34 8.84
CA ILE A 95 17.11 9.36 8.10
C ILE A 95 15.81 8.73 7.61
N PHE A 96 14.70 9.17 8.20
CA PHE A 96 13.36 8.83 7.75
C PHE A 96 12.80 9.97 6.89
N VAL A 97 12.36 9.64 5.68
CA VAL A 97 11.69 10.55 4.76
C VAL A 97 10.29 9.99 4.48
N PRO A 98 9.24 10.56 5.10
CA PRO A 98 7.87 10.18 4.78
C PRO A 98 7.53 10.61 3.36
N SER A 99 6.90 9.72 2.58
CA SER A 99 6.45 10.09 1.25
C SER A 99 5.29 11.08 1.34
N LYS A 100 5.40 12.17 0.58
CA LYS A 100 4.40 13.26 0.58
C LYS A 100 3.30 13.05 -0.46
N LYS A 101 3.38 11.98 -1.28
CA LYS A 101 2.49 11.70 -2.41
C LYS A 101 1.92 10.28 -2.33
N PRO A 102 0.61 10.09 -2.61
CA PRO A 102 0.03 8.76 -2.74
C PRO A 102 0.72 7.97 -3.86
N GLY A 103 1.11 6.72 -3.57
CA GLY A 103 1.83 5.84 -4.51
C GLY A 103 3.36 5.96 -4.49
N GLN A 104 3.95 6.86 -3.68
CA GLN A 104 5.40 6.87 -3.46
C GLN A 104 5.79 6.11 -2.20
N HIS A 105 6.93 5.41 -2.28
CA HIS A 105 7.49 4.71 -1.15
C HIS A 105 8.14 5.68 -0.16
N SER A 106 7.88 5.48 1.13
CA SER A 106 8.63 6.15 2.19
C SER A 106 10.05 5.59 2.24
N LEU A 107 11.02 6.38 2.69
CA LEU A 107 12.43 6.00 2.64
C LEU A 107 13.03 6.03 4.05
N LEU A 108 13.68 4.93 4.41
CA LEU A 108 14.45 4.80 5.66
C LEU A 108 15.91 4.50 5.31
N ASN A 109 16.81 5.44 5.59
CA ASN A 109 18.23 5.28 5.28
C ASN A 109 19.08 5.22 6.55
N PHE A 110 19.84 4.12 6.67
CA PHE A 110 20.86 3.92 7.69
C PHE A 110 22.22 4.41 7.19
N VAL A 111 22.74 5.40 7.90
CA VAL A 111 24.11 5.90 7.70
C VAL A 111 25.00 5.22 8.73
N ILE A 112 25.88 4.34 8.24
CA ILE A 112 26.90 3.58 9.00
C ILE A 112 28.32 3.99 8.61
#